data_AF-A0A2E7NEE5-F1
#
_entry.id   AF-A0A2E7NEE5-F1
#
_cell.length_a   1.000
_cell.length_b   1.000
_cell.length_c   1.000
_cell.angle_alpha   90.00
_cell.angle_beta   90.00
_cell.angle_gamma   90.00
#
_symmetry.space_group_name_H-M   'P 1'
#
loop_
_entity.id
_entity.type
_entity.pdbx_description
1 polymer ?
#
loop_
_entity_poly.entity_id
_entity_poly.type
_entity_poly.pdbx_seq_one_letter_code
_entity_poly.pdbx_strand_id
1 'polypeptide(L)'
;MGSPVSIDTSGLRNLTDPALKRIVAKLETGERLDRDDGLAVLTSQDLIGVGRLANAVKEMRSGPYAFFVLNRQINPTNICVISCKFCDFAAKAGDDDAYEMTMSEILEKVREPIHEVHLVGGLHPTWPFEYYEEMLRAIRRANPAVQIKAFTAVEIEFFSKIAKIPVEDVLNRLVSAGLDTMPGGGAEVFSDRVHDELYREKMGAEQWLEIHRVAHSKGIRTNATLLYGHIETHEERVEHLMLLRNLQDETGGFLSFIPLEFQLGYTNLVVRQASALDGLKTIAASRLLLDNFPHIKAYWVMLGEETASMALQWGADDLDGTIGEEKIAHAALASSPLGMTAHKMLKLMREAGRVPVQRDARYRALTLFPPPPAPTHWSQRGARDVTAMIPSKIDPMIADTGGVSLENEELYSWDLAGISPEELAARGTLLHGDTLASYDAAGASLPTVPPALAESEASR
;
A
#
# COMPACT_ATOMS: atom_id res chain seq x y z
N MET A 1 -22.96 -9.48 17.03
CA MET A 1 -23.10 -9.24 15.57
C MET A 1 -23.43 -7.76 15.41
N GLY A 2 -22.47 -6.93 15.02
CA GLY A 2 -22.73 -5.52 14.74
C GLY A 2 -23.65 -5.41 13.52
N SER A 3 -24.53 -4.41 13.48
CA SER A 3 -25.32 -4.10 12.29
C SER A 3 -24.39 -3.98 11.07
N PRO A 4 -24.77 -4.50 9.89
CA PRO A 4 -23.97 -4.32 8.68
C PRO A 4 -23.75 -2.82 8.48
N VAL A 5 -22.48 -2.41 8.34
CA VAL A 5 -22.13 -1.02 8.06
C VAL A 5 -22.68 -0.70 6.67
N SER A 6 -23.77 0.07 6.63
CA SER A 6 -24.41 0.45 5.37
C SER A 6 -23.59 1.54 4.67
N ILE A 7 -23.34 1.37 3.38
CA ILE A 7 -22.70 2.40 2.55
C ILE A 7 -23.65 3.60 2.43
N ASP A 8 -23.17 4.82 2.70
CA ASP A 8 -23.95 6.03 2.43
C ASP A 8 -23.97 6.34 0.93
N THR A 9 -25.08 5.98 0.28
CA THR A 9 -25.32 6.24 -1.15
C THR A 9 -26.12 7.52 -1.39
N SER A 10 -26.45 8.30 -0.35
CA SER A 10 -27.29 9.50 -0.49
C SER A 10 -26.72 10.54 -1.46
N GLY A 11 -25.39 10.62 -1.54
CA GLY A 11 -24.68 11.45 -2.50
C GLY A 11 -24.72 10.91 -3.95
N LEU A 12 -24.90 9.62 -4.16
CA LEU A 12 -24.69 8.95 -5.45
C LEU A 12 -25.91 9.03 -6.40
N ARG A 13 -26.87 9.91 -6.11
CA ARG A 13 -28.13 10.04 -6.88
C ARG A 13 -27.97 10.68 -8.26
N ASN A 14 -26.92 11.47 -8.47
CA ASN A 14 -26.70 12.26 -9.70
C ASN A 14 -25.61 11.69 -10.61
N LEU A 15 -25.41 10.36 -10.62
CA LEU A 15 -24.49 9.72 -11.55
C LEU A 15 -25.00 9.88 -12.99
N THR A 16 -24.10 10.17 -13.92
CA THR A 16 -24.40 10.32 -15.34
C THR A 16 -24.18 9.02 -16.10
N ASP A 17 -23.26 8.17 -15.64
CA ASP A 17 -23.00 6.85 -16.21
C ASP A 17 -24.01 5.79 -15.68
N PRO A 18 -24.83 5.16 -16.56
CA PRO A 18 -25.75 4.10 -16.17
C PRO A 18 -25.08 2.88 -15.55
N ALA A 19 -23.83 2.58 -15.91
CA ALA A 19 -23.10 1.45 -15.34
C ALA A 19 -22.76 1.70 -13.87
N LEU A 20 -22.34 2.93 -13.52
CA LEU A 20 -22.10 3.29 -12.12
C LEU A 20 -23.37 3.24 -11.27
N LYS A 21 -24.54 3.54 -11.85
CA LYS A 21 -25.84 3.39 -11.15
C LYS A 21 -26.15 1.93 -10.81
N ARG A 22 -25.80 0.98 -11.69
CA ARG A 22 -25.94 -0.45 -11.40
C ARG A 22 -25.02 -0.88 -10.27
N ILE A 23 -23.79 -0.37 -10.26
CA ILE A 23 -22.84 -0.62 -9.16
C ILE A 23 -23.41 -0.09 -7.83
N VAL A 24 -23.98 1.11 -7.80
CA VAL A 24 -24.64 1.64 -6.59
C VAL A 24 -25.74 0.70 -6.11
N ALA A 25 -26.62 0.21 -7.00
CA ALA A 25 -27.68 -0.70 -6.62
C ALA A 25 -27.15 -2.02 -6.01
N LYS A 26 -26.06 -2.57 -6.57
CA LYS A 26 -25.37 -3.74 -5.99
C LYS A 26 -24.81 -3.45 -4.60
N LEU A 27 -24.15 -2.30 -4.44
CA LEU A 27 -23.60 -1.88 -3.14
C LEU A 27 -24.69 -1.67 -2.07
N GLU A 28 -25.87 -1.16 -2.44
CA GLU A 28 -27.01 -0.99 -1.52
C GLU A 28 -27.60 -2.32 -1.05
N THR A 29 -27.54 -3.36 -1.89
CA THR A 29 -28.02 -4.71 -1.55
C THR A 29 -26.93 -5.61 -0.95
N GLY A 30 -25.69 -5.15 -0.90
CA GLY A 30 -24.54 -5.93 -0.45
C GLY A 30 -24.07 -6.98 -1.46
N GLU A 31 -24.46 -6.86 -2.73
CA GLU A 31 -23.99 -7.72 -3.80
C GLU A 31 -22.52 -7.38 -4.14
N ARG A 32 -21.68 -8.42 -4.20
CA ARG A 32 -20.26 -8.27 -4.53
C ARG A 32 -20.09 -7.92 -6.01
N LEU A 33 -19.21 -6.96 -6.28
CA LEU A 33 -18.94 -6.49 -7.64
C LEU A 33 -18.14 -7.51 -8.46
N ASP A 34 -18.42 -7.55 -9.76
CA ASP A 34 -17.83 -8.49 -10.71
C ASP A 34 -16.84 -7.81 -11.68
N ARG A 35 -16.39 -8.55 -12.70
CA ARG A 35 -15.44 -8.07 -13.71
C ARG A 35 -16.02 -6.92 -14.53
N ASP A 36 -17.31 -6.99 -14.87
CA ASP A 36 -17.97 -5.98 -15.70
C ASP A 36 -18.10 -4.66 -14.94
N ASP A 37 -18.36 -4.73 -13.63
CA ASP A 37 -18.36 -3.55 -12.75
C ASP A 37 -16.98 -2.89 -12.70
N GLY A 38 -15.92 -3.69 -12.60
CA GLY A 38 -14.53 -3.24 -12.64
C GLY A 38 -14.17 -2.50 -13.93
N LEU A 39 -14.50 -3.11 -15.06
CA LEU A 39 -14.26 -2.52 -16.38
C LEU A 39 -15.09 -1.26 -16.59
N ALA A 40 -16.33 -1.23 -16.10
CA ALA A 40 -17.17 -0.04 -16.14
C ALA A 40 -16.51 1.14 -15.39
N VAL A 41 -15.92 0.90 -14.20
CA VAL A 41 -15.21 1.94 -13.45
C VAL A 41 -14.00 2.49 -14.23
N LEU A 42 -13.17 1.60 -14.79
CA LEU A 42 -11.97 2.00 -15.53
C LEU A 42 -12.31 2.77 -16.83
N THR A 43 -13.41 2.41 -17.48
CA THR A 43 -13.80 3.00 -18.78
C THR A 43 -14.77 4.19 -18.66
N SER A 44 -15.38 4.40 -17.50
CA SER A 44 -16.37 5.46 -17.27
C SER A 44 -15.84 6.86 -17.60
N GLN A 45 -16.68 7.70 -18.19
CA GLN A 45 -16.41 9.12 -18.38
C GLN A 45 -16.98 9.98 -17.24
N ASP A 46 -17.74 9.39 -16.32
CA ASP A 46 -18.25 10.06 -15.13
C ASP A 46 -17.21 10.06 -14.00
N LEU A 47 -16.16 10.85 -14.19
CA LEU A 47 -15.00 10.90 -13.30
C LEU A 47 -15.40 11.24 -11.86
N ILE A 48 -16.23 12.26 -11.69
CA ILE A 48 -16.72 12.66 -10.37
C ILE A 48 -17.58 11.55 -9.76
N GLY A 49 -18.39 10.87 -10.56
CA GLY A 49 -19.14 9.69 -10.13
C GLY A 49 -18.26 8.56 -9.63
N VAL A 50 -17.20 8.21 -10.36
CA VAL A 50 -16.23 7.19 -9.96
C VAL A 50 -15.57 7.54 -8.62
N GLY A 51 -15.05 8.76 -8.48
CA GLY A 51 -14.41 9.20 -7.25
C GLY A 51 -15.36 9.14 -6.05
N ARG A 52 -16.58 9.66 -6.20
CA ARG A 52 -17.60 9.65 -5.13
C ARG A 52 -18.02 8.24 -4.72
N LEU A 53 -18.15 7.34 -5.70
CA LEU A 53 -18.52 5.94 -5.47
C LEU A 53 -17.44 5.21 -4.68
N ALA A 54 -16.18 5.28 -5.11
CA ALA A 54 -15.06 4.67 -4.39
C ALA A 54 -14.84 5.31 -3.02
N ASN A 55 -15.05 6.63 -2.90
CA ASN A 55 -14.98 7.32 -1.62
C ASN A 55 -16.04 6.83 -0.63
N ALA A 56 -17.29 6.60 -1.07
CA ALA A 56 -18.33 6.08 -0.19
C ALA A 56 -17.96 4.71 0.41
N VAL A 57 -17.32 3.84 -0.37
CA VAL A 57 -16.81 2.55 0.12
C VAL A 57 -15.61 2.76 1.05
N LYS A 58 -14.71 3.70 0.75
CA LYS A 58 -13.61 4.06 1.65
C LYS A 58 -14.11 4.60 3.00
N GLU A 59 -15.10 5.48 3.02
CA GLU A 59 -15.71 6.01 4.24
C GLU A 59 -16.38 4.89 5.06
N MET A 60 -17.07 3.96 4.41
CA MET A 60 -17.64 2.79 5.07
C MET A 60 -16.54 1.92 5.72
N ARG A 61 -15.38 1.79 5.07
CA ARG A 61 -14.25 0.99 5.57
C ARG A 61 -13.46 1.71 6.64
N SER A 62 -12.83 2.82 6.31
CA SER A 62 -11.86 3.53 7.14
C SER A 62 -12.33 4.91 7.60
N GLY A 63 -13.59 5.27 7.39
CA GLY A 63 -14.16 6.54 7.84
C GLY A 63 -13.34 7.75 7.37
N PRO A 64 -13.18 8.79 8.21
CA PRO A 64 -12.41 9.97 7.84
C PRO A 64 -10.89 9.74 7.88
N TYR A 65 -10.43 8.57 8.30
CA TYR A 65 -9.02 8.32 8.58
C TYR A 65 -8.23 8.06 7.30
N ALA A 66 -6.98 8.50 7.30
CA ALA A 66 -6.01 8.08 6.32
C ALA A 66 -4.71 7.71 7.05
N PHE A 67 -4.00 6.69 6.57
CA PHE A 67 -2.87 6.09 7.24
C PHE A 67 -1.54 6.51 6.61
N PHE A 68 -0.49 6.53 7.43
CA PHE A 68 0.90 6.68 6.98
C PHE A 68 1.86 5.99 7.96
N VAL A 69 3.08 5.66 7.53
CA VAL A 69 4.13 5.08 8.39
C VAL A 69 5.41 5.90 8.34
N LEU A 70 6.14 5.94 9.46
CA LEU A 70 7.53 6.40 9.45
C LEU A 70 8.40 5.21 9.05
N ASN A 71 8.79 5.14 7.78
CA ASN A 71 9.57 4.03 7.25
C ASN A 71 10.86 4.49 6.57
N ARG A 72 11.76 3.53 6.41
CA ARG A 72 12.96 3.66 5.57
C ARG A 72 12.97 2.54 4.54
N GLN A 73 13.12 2.92 3.27
CA GLN A 73 13.39 1.95 2.22
C GLN A 73 14.89 1.69 2.12
N ILE A 74 15.26 0.42 2.01
CA ILE A 74 16.63 -0.02 1.89
C ILE A 74 16.69 -0.99 0.72
N ASN A 75 17.54 -0.67 -0.24
CA ASN A 75 17.83 -1.54 -1.38
C ASN A 75 19.28 -1.99 -1.28
N PRO A 76 19.55 -3.20 -0.73
CA PRO A 76 20.92 -3.63 -0.46
C PRO A 76 21.80 -3.71 -1.71
N THR A 77 21.20 -3.94 -2.87
CA THR A 77 21.89 -4.00 -4.15
C THR A 77 20.87 -3.78 -5.26
N ASN A 78 21.35 -3.26 -6.38
CA ASN A 78 20.62 -3.25 -7.64
C ASN A 78 21.08 -4.34 -8.62
N ILE A 79 22.11 -5.12 -8.26
CA ILE A 79 22.62 -6.22 -9.09
C ILE A 79 21.57 -7.33 -9.15
N CYS A 80 21.13 -7.69 -10.35
CA CYS A 80 20.05 -8.64 -10.55
C CYS A 80 20.34 -9.65 -11.65
N VAL A 81 20.11 -10.93 -11.37
CA VAL A 81 20.20 -11.99 -12.38
C VAL A 81 19.12 -11.90 -13.46
N ILE A 82 17.94 -11.34 -13.15
CA ILE A 82 16.82 -11.17 -14.09
C ILE A 82 16.94 -9.84 -14.84
N SER A 83 16.45 -9.80 -16.08
CA SER A 83 16.34 -8.58 -16.89
C SER A 83 14.89 -8.29 -17.31
N CYS A 84 14.11 -7.73 -16.39
CA CYS A 84 12.75 -7.26 -16.69
C CYS A 84 12.80 -6.04 -17.63
N LYS A 85 12.02 -6.05 -18.71
CA LYS A 85 12.05 -4.98 -19.73
C LYS A 85 11.52 -3.62 -19.27
N PHE A 86 10.85 -3.58 -18.12
CA PHE A 86 10.29 -2.36 -17.53
C PHE A 86 11.14 -1.79 -16.39
N CYS A 87 12.23 -2.48 -15.99
CA CYS A 87 12.95 -2.15 -14.76
C CYS A 87 14.25 -1.39 -15.07
N ASP A 88 14.26 -0.08 -14.82
CA ASP A 88 15.47 0.74 -14.87
C ASP A 88 16.36 0.60 -13.62
N PHE A 89 15.90 -0.10 -12.58
CA PHE A 89 16.68 -0.28 -11.36
C PHE A 89 17.75 -1.38 -11.50
N ALA A 90 17.48 -2.45 -12.26
CA ALA A 90 18.34 -3.63 -12.28
C ALA A 90 19.63 -3.39 -13.09
N ALA A 91 20.78 -3.65 -12.47
CA ALA A 91 22.10 -3.63 -13.11
C ALA A 91 22.70 -5.04 -13.18
N LYS A 92 23.65 -5.26 -14.09
CA LYS A 92 24.51 -6.45 -14.10
C LYS A 92 25.81 -6.17 -13.34
N ALA A 93 26.43 -7.23 -12.84
CA ALA A 93 27.71 -7.10 -12.15
C ALA A 93 28.77 -6.52 -13.11
N GLY A 94 29.34 -5.39 -12.72
CA GLY A 94 30.32 -4.65 -13.53
C GLY A 94 29.75 -3.51 -14.37
N ASP A 95 28.43 -3.32 -14.40
CA ASP A 95 27.83 -2.10 -14.95
C ASP A 95 28.22 -0.88 -14.10
N ASP A 96 28.31 0.30 -14.72
CA ASP A 96 28.79 1.52 -14.07
C ASP A 96 27.92 1.97 -12.87
N ASP A 97 26.62 1.63 -12.91
CA ASP A 97 25.63 1.94 -11.88
C ASP A 97 25.37 0.77 -10.91
N ALA A 98 26.09 -0.34 -11.05
CA ALA A 98 25.98 -1.48 -10.15
C ALA A 98 26.54 -1.17 -8.76
N TYR A 99 25.79 -1.51 -7.71
CA TYR A 99 26.23 -1.32 -6.33
C TYR A 99 25.81 -2.46 -5.39
N GLU A 100 26.58 -2.57 -4.31
CA GLU A 100 26.34 -3.46 -3.17
C GLU A 100 26.55 -2.65 -1.89
N MET A 101 25.52 -2.52 -1.07
CA MET A 101 25.63 -1.90 0.24
C MET A 101 26.32 -2.86 1.22
N THR A 102 27.25 -2.32 1.99
CA THR A 102 27.80 -2.99 3.17
C THR A 102 26.77 -3.08 4.29
N MET A 103 26.95 -4.05 5.20
CA MET A 103 26.09 -4.16 6.38
C MET A 103 26.09 -2.86 7.21
N SER A 104 27.24 -2.18 7.32
CA SER A 104 27.34 -0.91 8.05
C SER A 104 26.46 0.19 7.45
N GLU A 105 26.43 0.30 6.12
CA GLU A 105 25.57 1.28 5.42
C GLU A 105 24.09 0.95 5.58
N ILE A 106 23.73 -0.34 5.58
CA ILE A 106 22.35 -0.78 5.89
C ILE A 106 21.98 -0.38 7.32
N LEU A 107 22.86 -0.65 8.29
CA LEU A 107 22.61 -0.37 9.70
C LEU A 107 22.56 1.13 10.02
N GLU A 108 23.28 1.96 9.27
CA GLU A 108 23.19 3.42 9.41
C GLU A 108 21.78 3.93 9.10
N LYS A 109 21.12 3.35 8.10
CA LYS A 109 19.77 3.76 7.66
C LYS A 109 18.66 3.41 8.66
N VAL A 110 18.91 2.53 9.62
CA VAL A 110 17.91 2.09 10.62
C VAL A 110 18.10 2.73 12.00
N ARG A 111 19.00 3.71 12.13
CA ARG A 111 19.31 4.40 13.41
C ARG A 111 18.25 5.42 13.82
N GLU A 112 17.54 6.00 12.86
CA GLU A 112 16.49 6.98 13.13
C GLU A 112 15.26 6.34 13.79
N PRO A 113 14.42 7.13 14.50
CA PRO A 113 13.18 6.64 15.10
C PRO A 113 12.11 6.35 14.03
N ILE A 114 12.28 5.24 13.33
CA ILE A 114 11.35 4.68 12.33
C ILE A 114 10.61 3.46 12.90
N HIS A 115 9.46 3.15 12.31
CA HIS A 115 8.60 2.02 12.73
C HIS A 115 8.66 0.85 11.75
N GLU A 116 9.13 1.08 10.53
CA GLU A 116 9.20 0.08 9.48
C GLU A 116 10.47 0.24 8.63
N VAL A 117 11.13 -0.89 8.34
CA VAL A 117 12.11 -1.00 7.27
C VAL A 117 11.48 -1.77 6.13
N HIS A 118 11.56 -1.21 4.93
CA HIS A 118 11.18 -1.90 3.70
C HIS A 118 12.45 -2.32 2.95
N LEU A 119 12.73 -3.62 2.94
CA LEU A 119 13.97 -4.21 2.44
C LEU A 119 13.69 -5.07 1.20
N VAL A 120 14.06 -4.57 0.03
CA VAL A 120 13.91 -5.25 -1.28
C VAL A 120 15.08 -4.88 -2.19
N GLY A 121 15.53 -5.77 -3.06
CA GLY A 121 16.65 -5.46 -3.96
C GLY A 121 16.73 -6.33 -5.21
N GLY A 122 17.87 -6.24 -5.88
CA GLY A 122 18.22 -7.13 -6.96
C GLY A 122 18.48 -8.56 -6.47
N LEU A 123 18.29 -9.53 -7.36
CA LEU A 123 18.60 -10.93 -7.12
C LEU A 123 20.11 -11.16 -7.31
N HIS A 124 20.88 -10.99 -6.24
CA HIS A 124 22.33 -11.00 -6.30
C HIS A 124 22.89 -12.39 -6.63
N PRO A 125 23.74 -12.55 -7.67
CA PRO A 125 24.16 -13.87 -8.18
C PRO A 125 25.04 -14.68 -7.22
N THR A 126 25.76 -14.03 -6.31
CA THR A 126 26.79 -14.67 -5.47
C THR A 126 26.54 -14.58 -3.98
N TRP A 127 25.52 -13.84 -3.53
CA TRP A 127 25.23 -13.75 -2.10
C TRP A 127 24.54 -15.05 -1.64
N PRO A 128 25.06 -15.73 -0.61
CA PRO A 128 24.39 -16.90 -0.05
C PRO A 128 23.13 -16.47 0.70
N PHE A 129 22.17 -17.39 0.86
CA PHE A 129 20.93 -17.11 1.60
C PHE A 129 21.21 -16.65 3.05
N GLU A 130 22.25 -17.19 3.68
CA GLU A 130 22.70 -16.85 5.03
C GLU A 130 23.08 -15.36 5.17
N TYR A 131 23.50 -14.70 4.09
CA TYR A 131 23.78 -13.27 4.10
C TYR A 131 22.50 -12.44 4.33
N TYR A 132 21.39 -12.84 3.70
CA TYR A 132 20.09 -12.20 3.88
C TYR A 132 19.53 -12.45 5.29
N GLU A 133 19.70 -13.66 5.82
CA GLU A 133 19.34 -13.93 7.22
C GLU A 133 20.14 -13.06 8.19
N GLU A 134 21.46 -12.95 7.98
CA GLU A 134 22.30 -12.11 8.83
C GLU A 134 21.95 -10.62 8.72
N MET A 135 21.52 -10.17 7.54
CA MET A 135 20.99 -8.82 7.34
C MET A 135 19.78 -8.54 8.23
N LEU A 136 18.80 -9.46 8.28
CA LEU A 136 17.62 -9.30 9.15
C LEU A 136 18.03 -9.30 10.63
N ARG A 137 18.91 -10.23 11.04
CA ARG A 137 19.40 -10.31 12.42
C ARG A 137 20.18 -9.04 12.81
N ALA A 138 20.98 -8.50 11.91
CA ALA A 138 21.74 -7.28 12.15
C ALA A 138 20.81 -6.07 12.35
N ILE A 139 19.81 -5.90 11.48
CA ILE A 139 18.79 -4.85 11.61
C ILE A 139 18.06 -5.01 12.94
N ARG A 140 17.61 -6.23 13.28
CA ARG A 140 16.92 -6.51 14.54
C ARG A 140 17.78 -6.19 15.77
N ARG A 141 19.08 -6.50 15.74
CA ARG A 141 20.00 -6.16 16.85
C ARG A 141 20.22 -4.66 16.97
N ALA A 142 20.32 -3.95 15.85
CA ALA A 142 20.57 -2.50 15.83
C ALA A 142 19.33 -1.69 16.22
N ASN A 143 18.14 -2.13 15.82
CA ASN A 143 16.87 -1.51 16.15
C ASN A 143 15.81 -2.58 16.46
N PRO A 144 15.72 -3.05 17.72
CA PRO A 144 14.80 -4.13 18.10
C PRO A 144 13.32 -3.81 17.90
N ALA A 145 12.96 -2.52 17.94
CA ALA A 145 11.58 -2.05 17.86
C ALA A 145 11.06 -1.89 16.42
N VAL A 146 11.96 -1.78 15.42
CA VAL A 146 11.54 -1.59 14.04
C VAL A 146 10.91 -2.86 13.47
N GLN A 147 9.84 -2.73 12.69
CA GLN A 147 9.29 -3.85 11.96
C GLN A 147 10.01 -4.04 10.63
N ILE A 148 10.39 -5.27 10.33
CA ILE A 148 11.12 -5.64 9.12
C ILE A 148 10.11 -6.17 8.10
N LYS A 149 9.80 -5.33 7.10
CA LYS A 149 9.08 -5.72 5.90
C LYS A 149 10.07 -6.07 4.82
N ALA A 150 10.33 -7.36 4.61
CA ALA A 150 11.41 -7.78 3.72
C ALA A 150 10.98 -8.89 2.76
N PHE A 151 11.61 -8.80 1.60
CA PHE A 151 11.63 -9.73 0.49
C PHE A 151 10.27 -10.04 -0.14
N THR A 152 10.19 -9.69 -1.42
CA THR A 152 9.09 -10.04 -2.31
C THR A 152 9.02 -11.56 -2.52
N ALA A 153 7.88 -12.06 -3.01
CA ALA A 153 7.77 -13.47 -3.40
C ALA A 153 8.88 -13.92 -4.37
N VAL A 154 9.32 -13.03 -5.24
CA VAL A 154 10.39 -13.24 -6.22
C VAL A 154 11.72 -13.54 -5.53
N GLU A 155 12.06 -12.77 -4.50
CA GLU A 155 13.25 -13.00 -3.68
C GLU A 155 13.13 -14.30 -2.89
N ILE A 156 11.94 -14.62 -2.35
CA ILE A 156 11.70 -15.90 -1.64
C ILE A 156 11.94 -17.11 -2.55
N GLU A 157 11.47 -17.08 -3.80
CA GLU A 157 11.74 -18.15 -4.77
C GLU A 157 13.22 -18.23 -5.12
N PHE A 158 13.87 -17.08 -5.32
CA PHE A 158 15.30 -17.03 -5.56
C PHE A 158 16.10 -17.66 -4.40
N PHE A 159 15.74 -17.34 -3.15
CA PHE A 159 16.34 -17.93 -1.96
C PHE A 159 16.14 -19.44 -1.89
N SER A 160 14.93 -19.92 -2.20
CA SER A 160 14.63 -21.35 -2.27
C SER A 160 15.55 -22.07 -3.28
N LYS A 161 15.78 -21.45 -4.45
CA LYS A 161 16.66 -21.99 -5.50
C LYS A 161 18.13 -22.01 -5.07
N ILE A 162 18.67 -20.91 -4.53
CA ILE A 162 20.10 -20.85 -4.15
C ILE A 162 20.43 -21.68 -2.91
N ALA A 163 19.52 -21.76 -1.94
CA ALA A 163 19.68 -22.56 -0.73
C ALA A 163 19.28 -24.03 -0.92
N LYS A 164 18.59 -24.36 -2.02
CA LYS A 164 18.08 -25.70 -2.35
C LYS A 164 17.19 -26.28 -1.25
N ILE A 165 16.32 -25.44 -0.70
CA ILE A 165 15.32 -25.81 0.31
C ILE A 165 13.93 -25.34 -0.13
N PRO A 166 12.85 -25.98 0.33
CA PRO A 166 11.49 -25.54 0.04
C PRO A 166 11.23 -24.09 0.46
N VAL A 167 10.33 -23.40 -0.25
CA VAL A 167 9.84 -22.05 0.11
C VAL A 167 9.39 -21.96 1.56
N GLU A 168 8.75 -23.02 2.06
CA GLU A 168 8.31 -23.12 3.44
C GLU A 168 9.46 -22.93 4.44
N ASP A 169 10.60 -23.59 4.18
CA ASP A 169 11.78 -23.54 5.04
C ASP A 169 12.51 -22.20 4.92
N VAL A 170 12.53 -21.59 3.74
CA VAL A 170 13.02 -20.22 3.55
C VAL A 170 12.25 -19.25 4.45
N LEU A 171 10.92 -19.28 4.41
CA LEU A 171 10.07 -18.41 5.21
C LEU A 171 10.25 -18.66 6.72
N ASN A 172 10.31 -19.92 7.15
CA ASN A 172 10.58 -20.27 8.55
C ASN A 172 11.91 -19.69 9.05
N ARG A 173 12.95 -19.79 8.22
CA ARG A 173 14.29 -19.25 8.51
C ARG A 173 14.31 -17.73 8.57
N LEU A 174 13.63 -17.06 7.63
CA LEU A 174 13.51 -15.60 7.61
C LEU A 174 12.72 -15.06 8.82
N VAL A 175 11.62 -15.71 9.21
CA VAL A 175 10.88 -15.37 10.44
C VAL A 175 11.80 -15.52 11.66
N SER A 176 12.55 -16.62 11.74
CA SER A 176 13.53 -16.84 12.81
C SER A 176 14.65 -15.80 12.82
N ALA A 177 14.99 -15.22 11.67
CA ALA A 177 15.97 -14.15 11.52
C ALA A 177 15.40 -12.75 11.83
N GLY A 178 14.07 -12.60 11.94
CA GLY A 178 13.41 -11.38 12.36
C GLY A 178 12.44 -10.74 11.35
N LEU A 179 12.05 -11.46 10.29
CA LEU A 179 11.03 -11.01 9.33
C LEU A 179 9.65 -10.83 10.01
N ASP A 180 9.01 -9.68 9.82
CA ASP A 180 7.67 -9.39 10.39
C ASP A 180 6.52 -9.50 9.37
N THR A 181 6.75 -8.98 8.17
CA THR A 181 5.78 -8.91 7.05
C THR A 181 6.50 -8.99 5.71
N MET A 182 5.78 -9.32 4.63
CA MET A 182 6.35 -9.26 3.26
C MET A 182 5.75 -8.09 2.46
N PRO A 183 6.56 -7.40 1.62
CA PRO A 183 6.04 -6.48 0.64
C PRO A 183 5.27 -7.20 -0.47
N GLY A 184 4.56 -6.43 -1.31
CA GLY A 184 3.71 -6.97 -2.37
C GLY A 184 4.33 -6.93 -3.77
N GLY A 185 5.56 -6.43 -3.88
CA GLY A 185 6.22 -6.28 -5.18
C GLY A 185 6.44 -7.61 -5.89
N GLY A 186 6.69 -7.52 -7.19
CA GLY A 186 7.01 -8.67 -8.02
C GLY A 186 5.81 -9.34 -8.71
N ALA A 187 4.59 -8.90 -8.41
CA ALA A 187 3.38 -9.38 -9.07
C ALA A 187 3.25 -8.83 -10.51
N GLU A 188 3.67 -7.58 -10.73
CA GLU A 188 3.52 -6.83 -11.98
C GLU A 188 2.07 -6.84 -12.49
N VAL A 189 1.76 -7.64 -13.51
CA VAL A 189 0.40 -7.92 -13.98
C VAL A 189 0.20 -9.43 -14.08
N PHE A 190 -0.96 -9.94 -13.65
CA PHE A 190 -1.28 -11.36 -13.80
C PHE A 190 -1.91 -11.61 -15.17
N SER A 191 -1.08 -11.47 -16.21
CA SER A 191 -1.41 -11.78 -17.60
C SER A 191 -0.24 -12.53 -18.23
N ASP A 192 -0.52 -13.71 -18.79
CA ASP A 192 0.48 -14.52 -19.49
C ASP A 192 1.11 -13.74 -20.65
N ARG A 193 0.30 -12.94 -21.36
CA ARG A 193 0.77 -12.09 -22.45
C ARG A 193 1.80 -11.07 -21.97
N VAL A 194 1.47 -10.35 -20.88
CA VAL A 194 2.35 -9.31 -20.32
C VAL A 194 3.60 -9.94 -19.71
N HIS A 195 3.47 -11.08 -19.02
CA HIS A 195 4.60 -11.86 -18.48
C HIS A 195 5.57 -12.29 -19.57
N ASP A 196 5.06 -12.93 -20.63
CA ASP A 196 5.86 -13.39 -21.76
C ASP A 196 6.59 -12.25 -22.47
N GLU A 197 5.93 -11.09 -22.55
CA GLU A 197 6.48 -9.93 -23.24
C GLU A 197 7.56 -9.22 -22.41
N LEU A 198 7.39 -9.13 -21.09
CA LEU A 198 8.18 -8.21 -20.26
C LEU A 198 9.13 -8.86 -19.23
N TYR A 199 8.80 -10.03 -18.69
CA TYR A 199 9.53 -10.62 -17.55
C TYR A 199 9.48 -12.15 -17.50
N ARG A 200 9.62 -12.81 -18.65
CA ARG A 200 9.53 -14.28 -18.80
C ARG A 200 10.42 -15.09 -17.84
N GLU A 201 11.59 -14.58 -17.47
CA GLU A 201 12.52 -15.26 -16.55
C GLU A 201 12.08 -15.22 -15.08
N LYS A 202 11.15 -14.33 -14.75
CA LYS A 202 10.56 -14.17 -13.43
C LYS A 202 9.39 -15.14 -13.27
N MET A 203 9.04 -15.46 -12.03
CA MET A 203 7.84 -16.25 -11.72
C MET A 203 6.55 -15.66 -12.33
N GLY A 204 5.59 -16.52 -12.64
CA GLY A 204 4.25 -16.13 -13.08
C GLY A 204 3.28 -15.93 -11.91
N ALA A 205 2.01 -15.68 -12.26
CA ALA A 205 0.95 -15.40 -11.30
C ALA A 205 0.72 -16.56 -10.30
N GLU A 206 0.66 -17.80 -10.79
CA GLU A 206 0.39 -18.97 -9.96
C GLU A 206 1.43 -19.15 -8.85
N GLN A 207 2.73 -19.07 -9.18
CA GLN A 207 3.80 -19.22 -8.20
C GLN A 207 3.84 -18.03 -7.23
N TRP A 208 3.59 -16.80 -7.70
CA TRP A 208 3.51 -15.63 -6.82
C TRP A 208 2.38 -15.81 -5.79
N LEU A 209 1.19 -16.19 -6.24
CA LEU A 209 0.03 -16.43 -5.36
C LEU A 209 0.30 -17.57 -4.38
N GLU A 210 0.99 -18.63 -4.81
CA GLU A 210 1.32 -19.76 -3.93
C GLU A 210 2.31 -19.39 -2.84
N ILE A 211 3.34 -18.60 -3.13
CA ILE A 211 4.28 -18.13 -2.10
C ILE A 211 3.55 -17.28 -1.06
N HIS A 212 2.64 -16.41 -1.49
CA HIS A 212 1.79 -15.65 -0.58
C HIS A 212 0.84 -16.54 0.22
N ARG A 213 0.25 -17.59 -0.38
CA ARG A 213 -0.57 -18.58 0.33
C ARG A 213 0.21 -19.29 1.44
N VAL A 214 1.45 -19.71 1.16
CA VAL A 214 2.35 -20.33 2.15
C VAL A 214 2.77 -19.34 3.22
N ALA A 215 3.03 -18.07 2.87
CA ALA A 215 3.32 -17.03 3.85
C ALA A 215 2.12 -16.81 4.80
N HIS A 216 0.90 -16.74 4.25
CA HIS A 216 -0.32 -16.53 5.02
C HIS A 216 -0.63 -17.70 5.96
N SER A 217 -0.40 -18.95 5.53
CA SER A 217 -0.60 -20.13 6.40
C SER A 217 0.35 -20.17 7.60
N LYS A 218 1.45 -19.42 7.55
CA LYS A 218 2.40 -19.20 8.65
C LYS A 218 2.11 -17.94 9.47
N GLY A 219 1.03 -17.23 9.20
CA GLY A 219 0.70 -15.96 9.85
C GLY A 219 1.56 -14.77 9.39
N ILE A 220 2.36 -14.93 8.33
CA ILE A 220 3.11 -13.82 7.74
C ILE A 220 2.11 -12.99 6.93
N ARG A 221 1.88 -11.75 7.36
CA ARG A 221 1.04 -10.79 6.65
C ARG A 221 1.82 -10.19 5.48
N THR A 222 1.14 -9.96 4.35
CA THR A 222 1.81 -9.41 3.15
C THR A 222 1.01 -8.29 2.51
N ASN A 223 1.61 -7.62 1.51
CA ASN A 223 0.90 -6.73 0.61
C ASN A 223 0.75 -7.36 -0.78
N ALA A 224 0.00 -6.70 -1.67
CA ALA A 224 -0.07 -7.02 -3.10
C ALA A 224 0.07 -5.74 -3.94
N THR A 225 0.62 -5.86 -5.15
CA THR A 225 0.81 -4.72 -6.06
C THR A 225 0.29 -5.02 -7.46
N LEU A 226 -0.05 -3.97 -8.21
CA LEU A 226 -0.27 -4.01 -9.66
C LEU A 226 0.62 -2.94 -10.30
N LEU A 227 1.49 -3.31 -11.24
CA LEU A 227 2.15 -2.34 -12.11
C LEU A 227 1.19 -1.99 -13.26
N TYR A 228 0.84 -0.71 -13.40
CA TYR A 228 -0.13 -0.26 -14.40
C TYR A 228 0.40 0.93 -15.19
N GLY A 229 -0.22 1.19 -16.34
CA GLY A 229 0.11 2.33 -17.20
C GLY A 229 1.15 2.01 -18.27
N HIS A 230 1.34 0.73 -18.59
CA HIS A 230 2.23 0.26 -19.64
C HIS A 230 1.43 -0.46 -20.75
N ILE A 231 1.83 -1.68 -21.13
CA ILE A 231 1.24 -2.43 -22.26
C ILE A 231 -0.03 -3.23 -21.89
N GLU A 232 -0.44 -3.21 -20.63
CA GLU A 232 -1.56 -3.99 -20.12
C GLU A 232 -2.90 -3.34 -20.49
N THR A 233 -3.95 -4.15 -20.62
CA THR A 233 -5.31 -3.65 -20.85
C THR A 233 -6.07 -3.47 -19.54
N HIS A 234 -7.18 -2.73 -19.57
CA HIS A 234 -8.05 -2.60 -18.41
C HIS A 234 -8.62 -3.95 -17.95
N GLU A 235 -8.93 -4.85 -18.89
CA GLU A 235 -9.38 -6.21 -18.60
C GLU A 235 -8.32 -7.01 -17.84
N GLU A 236 -7.04 -6.87 -18.21
CA GLU A 236 -5.93 -7.53 -17.50
C GLU A 236 -5.72 -6.94 -16.09
N ARG A 237 -5.93 -5.63 -15.90
CA ARG A 237 -5.95 -5.02 -14.56
C ARG A 237 -7.08 -5.62 -13.71
N VAL A 238 -8.29 -5.74 -14.27
CA VAL A 238 -9.44 -6.32 -13.58
C VAL A 238 -9.18 -7.78 -13.23
N GLU A 239 -8.65 -8.59 -14.15
CA GLU A 239 -8.36 -10.00 -13.87
C GLU A 239 -7.31 -10.15 -12.77
N HIS A 240 -6.26 -9.32 -12.78
CA HIS A 240 -5.28 -9.28 -11.71
C HIS A 240 -5.94 -9.02 -10.34
N LEU A 241 -6.84 -8.03 -10.26
CA LEU A 241 -7.58 -7.75 -9.03
C LEU A 241 -8.48 -8.92 -8.61
N MET A 242 -9.11 -9.63 -9.55
CA MET A 242 -9.94 -10.81 -9.25
C MET A 242 -9.10 -11.95 -8.65
N LEU A 243 -7.92 -12.22 -9.20
CA LEU A 243 -7.02 -13.25 -8.68
C LEU A 243 -6.55 -12.93 -7.26
N LEU A 244 -6.17 -11.67 -7.00
CA LEU A 244 -5.82 -11.21 -5.67
C LEU A 244 -6.99 -11.34 -4.68
N ARG A 245 -8.20 -10.95 -5.10
CA ARG A 245 -9.41 -11.07 -4.29
C ARG A 245 -9.70 -12.52 -3.92
N ASN A 246 -9.57 -13.44 -4.87
CA ASN A 246 -9.83 -14.86 -4.61
C ASN A 246 -8.83 -15.44 -3.59
N LEU A 247 -7.53 -15.15 -3.73
CA LEU A 247 -6.55 -15.59 -2.73
C LEU A 247 -6.81 -14.95 -1.36
N GLN A 248 -7.29 -13.70 -1.33
CA GLN A 248 -7.66 -13.04 -0.08
C GLN A 248 -8.91 -13.67 0.56
N ASP A 249 -9.88 -14.16 -0.22
CA ASP A 249 -11.01 -14.94 0.31
C ASP A 249 -10.54 -16.26 0.95
N GLU A 250 -9.52 -16.90 0.37
CA GLU A 250 -8.96 -18.15 0.90
C GLU A 250 -8.15 -17.96 2.19
N THR A 251 -7.35 -16.90 2.25
CA THR A 251 -6.26 -16.78 3.25
C THR A 251 -6.38 -15.58 4.18
N GLY A 252 -7.08 -14.53 3.76
CA GLY A 252 -7.22 -13.27 4.50
C GLY A 252 -5.91 -12.55 4.82
N GLY A 253 -4.77 -12.96 4.23
CA GLY A 253 -3.42 -12.60 4.66
C GLY A 253 -2.89 -11.24 4.18
N PHE A 254 -3.51 -10.66 3.15
CA PHE A 254 -3.10 -9.36 2.63
C PHE A 254 -3.53 -8.21 3.56
N LEU A 255 -2.63 -7.26 3.77
CA LEU A 255 -2.86 -6.01 4.52
C LEU A 255 -3.31 -4.88 3.60
N SER A 256 -2.65 -4.73 2.46
CA SER A 256 -2.94 -3.65 1.52
C SER A 256 -2.66 -4.01 0.07
N PHE A 257 -3.43 -3.38 -0.81
CA PHE A 257 -3.17 -3.37 -2.24
C PHE A 257 -2.58 -2.03 -2.66
N ILE A 258 -1.65 -2.08 -3.61
CA ILE A 258 -0.82 -0.94 -4.01
C ILE A 258 -0.74 -0.88 -5.54
N PRO A 259 -1.52 -0.03 -6.22
CA PRO A 259 -1.30 0.26 -7.62
C PRO A 259 -0.02 1.08 -7.78
N LEU A 260 0.89 0.60 -8.61
CA LEU A 260 2.19 1.18 -8.92
C LEU A 260 2.14 1.72 -10.35
N GLU A 261 2.26 3.04 -10.49
CA GLU A 261 2.28 3.67 -11.81
C GLU A 261 3.63 3.42 -12.48
N PHE A 262 3.62 2.75 -13.63
CA PHE A 262 4.80 2.52 -14.45
C PHE A 262 5.45 3.85 -14.82
N GLN A 263 6.74 4.01 -14.49
CA GLN A 263 7.50 5.19 -14.87
C GLN A 263 8.19 4.95 -16.22
N LEU A 264 8.11 5.91 -17.14
CA LEU A 264 8.71 5.79 -18.48
C LEU A 264 10.22 5.47 -18.45
N GLY A 265 10.93 6.11 -17.53
CA GLY A 265 12.37 5.97 -17.33
C GLY A 265 13.19 5.93 -18.62
N TYR A 266 14.16 5.03 -18.67
CA TYR A 266 14.98 4.80 -19.88
C TYR A 266 14.48 3.61 -20.69
N THR A 267 13.70 2.71 -20.07
CA THR A 267 13.09 1.57 -20.76
C THR A 267 12.21 1.99 -21.93
N ASN A 268 11.53 3.14 -21.83
CA ASN A 268 10.64 3.67 -22.86
C ASN A 268 9.64 2.63 -23.41
N LEU A 269 9.17 1.73 -22.55
CA LEU A 269 8.29 0.63 -22.92
C LEU A 269 6.98 1.12 -23.56
N VAL A 270 6.51 2.29 -23.13
CA VAL A 270 5.40 3.03 -23.75
C VAL A 270 5.83 4.47 -24.04
N VAL A 271 5.11 5.12 -24.95
CA VAL A 271 5.45 6.48 -25.42
C VAL A 271 5.01 7.57 -24.43
N ARG A 272 4.02 7.28 -23.59
CA ARG A 272 3.41 8.26 -22.67
C ARG A 272 3.15 7.63 -21.32
N GLN A 273 3.47 8.39 -20.29
CA GLN A 273 3.11 8.13 -18.90
C GLN A 273 1.58 8.01 -18.80
N ALA A 274 1.11 7.17 -17.86
CA ALA A 274 -0.31 7.13 -17.54
C ALA A 274 -0.79 8.53 -17.10
N SER A 275 -2.07 8.82 -17.34
CA SER A 275 -2.64 10.07 -16.85
C SER A 275 -2.97 9.95 -15.36
N ALA A 276 -2.94 11.05 -14.62
CA ALA A 276 -3.42 11.08 -13.24
C ALA A 276 -4.86 10.52 -13.10
N LEU A 277 -5.71 10.73 -14.12
CA LEU A 277 -7.06 10.16 -14.15
C LEU A 277 -7.08 8.64 -14.24
N ASP A 278 -6.15 8.05 -15.00
CA ASP A 278 -6.00 6.59 -15.08
C ASP A 278 -5.56 6.00 -13.74
N GLY A 279 -4.63 6.67 -13.04
CA GLY A 279 -4.24 6.29 -11.68
C GLY A 279 -5.38 6.37 -10.67
N LEU A 280 -6.12 7.49 -10.66
CA LEU A 280 -7.28 7.67 -9.78
C LEU A 280 -8.39 6.63 -10.05
N LYS A 281 -8.64 6.29 -11.32
CA LYS A 281 -9.59 5.22 -11.70
C LYS A 281 -9.10 3.84 -11.28
N THR A 282 -7.80 3.56 -11.39
CA THR A 282 -7.21 2.29 -10.96
C THR A 282 -7.35 2.12 -9.45
N ILE A 283 -7.10 3.18 -8.67
CA ILE A 283 -7.35 3.19 -7.21
C ILE A 283 -8.82 2.97 -6.89
N ALA A 284 -9.72 3.66 -7.59
CA ALA A 284 -11.17 3.53 -7.39
C ALA A 284 -11.67 2.10 -7.70
N ALA A 285 -11.28 1.55 -8.84
CA ALA A 285 -11.60 0.17 -9.22
C ALA A 285 -11.05 -0.82 -8.18
N SER A 286 -9.84 -0.60 -7.67
CA SER A 286 -9.23 -1.45 -6.65
C SER A 286 -10.03 -1.42 -5.34
N ARG A 287 -10.44 -0.25 -4.84
CA ARG A 287 -11.29 -0.15 -3.64
C ARG A 287 -12.65 -0.84 -3.81
N LEU A 288 -13.22 -0.75 -5.01
CA LEU A 288 -14.54 -1.29 -5.31
C LEU A 288 -14.51 -2.81 -5.50
N LEU A 289 -13.50 -3.33 -6.20
CA LEU A 289 -13.38 -4.76 -6.48
C LEU A 289 -12.80 -5.53 -5.30
N LEU A 290 -11.77 -5.01 -4.64
CA LEU A 290 -11.08 -5.68 -3.53
C LEU A 290 -11.82 -5.47 -2.20
N ASP A 291 -13.08 -5.91 -2.12
CA ASP A 291 -13.93 -5.76 -0.94
C ASP A 291 -13.39 -6.50 0.30
N ASN A 292 -12.43 -7.40 0.14
CA ASN A 292 -11.79 -8.16 1.21
C ASN A 292 -10.34 -7.70 1.52
N PHE A 293 -9.86 -6.62 0.88
CA PHE A 293 -8.62 -5.95 1.25
C PHE A 293 -8.91 -4.84 2.27
N PRO A 294 -8.20 -4.80 3.41
CA PRO A 294 -8.40 -3.73 4.39
C PRO A 294 -8.07 -2.35 3.82
N HIS A 295 -6.91 -2.22 3.19
CA HIS A 295 -6.35 -0.92 2.78
C HIS A 295 -6.00 -0.85 1.31
N ILE A 296 -6.18 0.34 0.74
CA ILE A 296 -5.74 0.70 -0.62
C ILE A 296 -4.77 1.86 -0.48
N LYS A 297 -3.54 1.65 -0.93
CA LYS A 297 -2.44 2.59 -0.79
C LYS A 297 -2.32 3.48 -2.03
N ALA A 298 -2.20 4.78 -1.86
CA ALA A 298 -1.75 5.71 -2.88
C ALA A 298 -0.24 5.92 -2.73
N TYR A 299 0.55 5.28 -3.58
CA TYR A 299 2.01 5.37 -3.53
C TYR A 299 2.48 6.70 -4.14
N TRP A 300 2.68 7.70 -3.28
CA TRP A 300 2.97 9.09 -3.68
C TRP A 300 4.23 9.26 -4.51
N VAL A 301 5.20 8.34 -4.40
CA VAL A 301 6.45 8.40 -5.17
C VAL A 301 6.16 8.25 -6.67
N MET A 302 5.30 7.31 -7.05
CA MET A 302 4.99 7.07 -8.47
C MET A 302 3.87 7.97 -8.98
N LEU A 303 2.88 8.30 -8.13
CA LEU A 303 1.72 9.13 -8.50
C LEU A 303 2.00 10.63 -8.51
N GLY A 304 3.03 11.08 -7.77
CA GLY A 304 3.18 12.47 -7.34
C GLY A 304 2.30 12.81 -6.13
N GLU A 305 2.69 13.85 -5.41
CA GLU A 305 2.11 14.22 -4.12
C GLU A 305 0.67 14.72 -4.23
N GLU A 306 0.38 15.53 -5.25
CA GLU A 306 -0.94 16.11 -5.50
C GLU A 306 -1.94 15.02 -5.89
N THR A 307 -1.56 14.14 -6.81
CA THR A 307 -2.41 13.02 -7.24
C THR A 307 -2.66 12.05 -6.08
N ALA A 308 -1.64 11.74 -5.27
CA ALA A 308 -1.79 10.89 -4.10
C ALA A 308 -2.71 11.50 -3.03
N SER A 309 -2.60 12.81 -2.79
CA SER A 309 -3.53 13.54 -1.92
C SER A 309 -4.97 13.46 -2.44
N MET A 310 -5.17 13.68 -3.75
CA MET A 310 -6.49 13.50 -4.38
C MET A 310 -7.00 12.07 -4.29
N ALA A 311 -6.13 11.06 -4.39
CA ALA A 311 -6.50 9.65 -4.36
C ALA A 311 -7.19 9.24 -3.04
N LEU A 312 -6.96 9.97 -1.95
CA LEU A 312 -7.68 9.78 -0.69
C LEU A 312 -9.18 10.05 -0.81
N GLN A 313 -9.62 10.78 -1.84
CA GLN A 313 -11.04 11.00 -2.20
C GLN A 313 -11.52 10.05 -3.31
N TRP A 314 -10.70 9.09 -3.71
CA TRP A 314 -10.97 8.15 -4.81
C TRP A 314 -10.82 6.68 -4.37
N GLY A 315 -10.84 6.41 -3.07
CA GLY A 315 -10.85 5.06 -2.53
C GLY A 315 -9.59 4.65 -1.76
N ALA A 316 -8.48 5.38 -1.91
CA ALA A 316 -7.29 5.15 -1.10
C ALA A 316 -7.52 5.60 0.35
N ASP A 317 -6.92 4.89 1.28
CA ASP A 317 -6.90 5.25 2.70
C ASP A 317 -5.49 5.27 3.30
N ASP A 318 -4.45 5.04 2.51
CA ASP A 318 -3.08 5.04 2.99
C ASP A 318 -2.17 5.80 2.02
N LEU A 319 -1.38 6.76 2.53
CA LEU A 319 -0.38 7.51 1.75
C LEU A 319 1.02 6.90 1.89
N ASP A 320 1.10 5.62 2.19
CA ASP A 320 2.34 4.88 2.42
C ASP A 320 3.19 5.43 3.58
N GLY A 321 4.42 5.86 3.33
CA GLY A 321 5.32 6.29 4.40
C GLY A 321 6.37 7.30 3.96
N THR A 322 7.13 7.79 4.93
CA THR A 322 8.14 8.83 4.73
C THR A 322 9.22 8.43 3.73
N ILE A 323 9.47 7.12 3.59
CA ILE A 323 10.40 6.40 2.72
C ILE A 323 11.88 6.75 2.95
N GLY A 324 12.17 8.00 3.30
CA GLY A 324 13.46 8.54 3.70
C GLY A 324 14.45 8.66 2.55
N GLU A 325 14.50 7.64 1.69
CA GLU A 325 15.29 7.56 0.46
C GLU A 325 14.69 6.48 -0.46
N GLU A 326 14.05 6.89 -1.55
CA GLU A 326 13.50 5.99 -2.56
C GLU A 326 14.46 5.86 -3.75
N LYS A 327 14.83 4.63 -4.15
CA LYS A 327 15.78 4.39 -5.24
C LYS A 327 15.20 3.71 -6.47
N ILE A 328 14.17 2.89 -6.34
CA ILE A 328 13.69 2.05 -7.45
C ILE A 328 12.91 2.91 -8.45
N ALA A 329 11.91 3.66 -7.98
CA ALA A 329 11.11 4.53 -8.85
C ALA A 329 11.96 5.69 -9.39
N HIS A 330 12.89 6.23 -8.60
CA HIS A 330 13.79 7.29 -9.06
C HIS A 330 14.84 6.81 -10.07
N ALA A 331 15.27 5.54 -10.02
CA ALA A 331 16.06 4.93 -11.10
C ALA A 331 15.26 4.93 -12.43
N ALA A 332 13.93 4.78 -12.34
CA ALA A 332 13.00 4.94 -13.45
C ALA A 332 12.51 6.39 -13.68
N LEU A 333 13.23 7.39 -13.16
CA LEU A 333 12.98 8.83 -13.34
C LEU A 333 11.65 9.35 -12.76
N ALA A 334 11.15 8.75 -11.68
CA ALA A 334 10.04 9.34 -10.91
C ALA A 334 10.34 10.79 -10.52
N SER A 335 9.36 11.68 -10.70
CA SER A 335 9.50 13.13 -10.51
C SER A 335 9.28 13.60 -9.07
N SER A 336 8.86 12.69 -8.18
CA SER A 336 8.62 12.96 -6.76
C SER A 336 9.91 13.28 -5.99
N PRO A 337 9.82 13.80 -4.75
CA PRO A 337 10.98 13.85 -3.85
C PRO A 337 11.50 12.46 -3.45
N LEU A 338 12.79 12.36 -3.09
CA LEU A 338 13.42 11.12 -2.58
C LEU A 338 12.82 10.63 -1.24
N GLY A 339 12.17 11.52 -0.50
CA GLY A 339 11.53 11.22 0.77
C GLY A 339 10.59 12.34 1.19
N MET A 340 9.67 12.05 2.09
CA MET A 340 8.67 13.00 2.57
C MET A 340 8.74 13.13 4.09
N THR A 341 8.68 14.36 4.60
CA THR A 341 8.59 14.60 6.04
C THR A 341 7.21 14.24 6.57
N ALA A 342 7.12 13.80 7.82
CA ALA A 342 5.84 13.54 8.47
C ALA A 342 4.93 14.78 8.43
N HIS A 343 5.47 15.98 8.64
CA HIS A 343 4.71 17.23 8.57
C HIS A 343 4.01 17.42 7.21
N LYS A 344 4.70 17.13 6.11
CA LYS A 344 4.13 17.22 4.76
C LYS A 344 3.04 16.18 4.53
N MET A 345 3.23 14.94 5.01
CA MET A 345 2.19 13.91 4.97
C MET A 345 0.92 14.36 5.68
N LEU A 346 1.06 14.84 6.92
CA LEU A 346 -0.08 15.36 7.69
C LEU A 346 -0.80 16.48 6.95
N LYS A 347 -0.04 17.38 6.28
CA LYS A 347 -0.60 18.45 5.46
C LYS A 347 -1.43 17.90 4.29
N LEU A 348 -0.85 17.02 3.46
CA LEU A 348 -1.54 16.44 2.29
C LEU A 348 -2.84 15.74 2.70
N MET A 349 -2.79 14.93 3.76
CA MET A 349 -3.96 14.21 4.28
C MET A 349 -5.04 15.17 4.77
N ARG A 350 -4.67 16.25 5.46
CA ARG A 350 -5.63 17.27 5.93
C ARG A 350 -6.22 18.10 4.79
N GLU A 351 -5.43 18.43 3.78
CA GLU A 351 -5.91 19.11 2.56
C GLU A 351 -6.91 18.24 1.79
N ALA A 352 -6.70 16.92 1.81
CA ALA A 352 -7.67 15.94 1.31
C ALA A 352 -8.86 15.73 2.26
N GLY A 353 -9.01 16.49 3.34
CA GLY A 353 -10.11 16.37 4.30
C GLY A 353 -10.06 15.12 5.16
N ARG A 354 -8.88 14.53 5.37
CA ARG A 354 -8.67 13.31 6.16
C ARG A 354 -8.08 13.60 7.54
N VAL A 355 -8.29 12.65 8.44
CA VAL A 355 -7.64 12.59 9.75
C VAL A 355 -6.42 11.66 9.64
N PRO A 356 -5.18 12.19 9.67
CA PRO A 356 -3.99 11.35 9.62
C PRO A 356 -3.87 10.40 10.80
N VAL A 357 -3.45 9.17 10.51
CA VAL A 357 -3.16 8.11 11.47
C VAL A 357 -1.77 7.56 11.16
N GLN A 358 -0.83 7.71 12.08
CA GLN A 358 0.43 6.98 12.00
C GLN A 358 0.16 5.52 12.36
N ARG A 359 0.68 4.60 11.56
CA ARG A 359 0.57 3.15 11.74
C ARG A 359 1.94 2.48 11.79
N ASP A 360 1.95 1.22 12.22
CA ASP A 360 3.07 0.31 12.00
C ASP A 360 2.94 -0.47 10.66
N ALA A 361 3.85 -1.42 10.41
CA ALA A 361 3.87 -2.24 9.19
C ALA A 361 2.73 -3.26 9.11
N ARG A 362 2.13 -3.62 10.26
CA ARG A 362 0.90 -4.44 10.35
C ARG A 362 -0.37 -3.58 10.40
N TYR A 363 -0.24 -2.32 10.04
CA TYR A 363 -1.28 -1.30 10.03
C TYR A 363 -1.79 -0.85 11.40
N ARG A 364 -1.32 -1.40 12.53
CA ARG A 364 -1.80 -0.99 13.86
C ARG A 364 -1.59 0.51 14.05
N ALA A 365 -2.66 1.21 14.42
CA ALA A 365 -2.61 2.64 14.70
C ALA A 365 -1.72 2.91 15.91
N LEU A 366 -0.79 3.84 15.75
CA LEU A 366 0.16 4.29 16.76
C LEU A 366 -0.25 5.66 17.30
N THR A 367 -0.51 6.60 16.38
CA THR A 367 -0.81 7.99 16.74
C THR A 367 -1.89 8.56 15.83
N LEU A 368 -2.91 9.17 16.44
CA LEU A 368 -3.95 9.92 15.73
C LEU A 368 -3.59 11.41 15.70
N PHE A 369 -3.73 12.05 14.54
CA PHE A 369 -3.49 13.50 14.38
C PHE A 369 -4.78 14.22 13.98
N PRO A 370 -5.68 14.54 14.94
CA PRO A 370 -6.92 15.23 14.63
C PRO A 370 -6.67 16.60 13.95
N PRO A 371 -7.65 17.12 13.19
CA PRO A 371 -7.57 18.47 12.67
C PRO A 371 -7.46 19.46 13.84
N PRO A 372 -6.71 20.57 13.68
CA PRO A 372 -6.69 21.61 14.69
C PRO A 372 -8.13 22.13 14.89
N PRO A 373 -8.51 22.52 16.12
CA PRO A 373 -9.81 23.12 16.36
C PRO A 373 -10.01 24.32 15.44
N ALA A 374 -11.22 24.48 14.90
CA ALA A 374 -11.55 25.62 14.06
C ALA A 374 -11.15 26.91 14.78
N PRO A 375 -10.47 27.86 14.10
CA PRO A 375 -10.01 29.07 14.78
C PRO A 375 -11.21 29.79 15.41
N THR A 376 -11.15 29.99 16.73
CA THR A 376 -12.24 30.59 17.52
C THR A 376 -12.66 31.98 17.00
N HIS A 377 -11.79 32.67 16.25
CA HIS A 377 -12.07 33.99 15.67
C HIS A 377 -13.05 33.99 14.48
N TRP A 378 -13.28 32.85 13.79
CA TRP A 378 -14.30 32.77 12.74
C TRP A 378 -15.72 32.59 13.32
N SER A 379 -15.84 31.98 14.50
CA SER A 379 -17.12 31.81 15.19
C SER A 379 -17.68 33.12 15.80
N GLN A 380 -16.87 34.19 15.88
CA GLN A 380 -17.29 35.49 16.41
C GLN A 380 -17.53 36.57 15.33
N ARG A 381 -17.17 36.32 14.06
CA ARG A 381 -17.60 37.18 12.96
C ARG A 381 -18.89 36.59 12.39
N GLY A 382 -20.01 36.98 13.01
CA GLY A 382 -21.35 36.60 12.59
C GLY A 382 -21.57 36.77 11.09
N ALA A 383 -22.49 35.96 10.56
CA ALA A 383 -23.03 36.04 9.21
C ALA A 383 -22.99 37.46 8.65
N ARG A 384 -22.03 37.74 7.77
CA ARG A 384 -22.04 38.95 6.93
C ARG A 384 -22.11 38.50 5.49
N ASP A 385 -23.24 38.85 4.91
CA ASP A 385 -23.60 38.89 3.51
C ASP A 385 -22.39 38.93 2.56
N VAL A 386 -22.16 37.82 1.83
CA VAL A 386 -21.00 37.61 0.94
C VAL A 386 -21.12 38.34 -0.40
N THR A 387 -22.07 39.26 -0.55
CA THR A 387 -22.27 40.00 -1.80
C THR A 387 -21.30 41.18 -1.97
N ALA A 388 -20.43 41.47 -0.98
CA ALA A 388 -19.64 42.70 -0.95
C ALA A 388 -18.13 42.51 -0.66
N MET A 389 -17.45 41.53 -1.27
CA MET A 389 -15.98 41.51 -1.29
C MET A 389 -15.43 40.89 -2.59
N ILE A 390 -15.51 41.65 -3.68
CA ILE A 390 -14.54 41.53 -4.78
C ILE A 390 -13.79 42.85 -4.88
N PRO A 391 -12.57 42.97 -4.32
CA PRO A 391 -11.69 44.08 -4.66
C PRO A 391 -10.89 43.71 -5.92
N SER A 392 -11.11 44.49 -6.97
CA SER A 392 -10.26 44.58 -8.15
C SER A 392 -8.87 45.13 -7.75
N LYS A 393 -7.82 44.32 -7.85
CA LYS A 393 -6.43 44.65 -8.24
C LYS A 393 -5.49 43.54 -7.75
N ILE A 394 -4.89 42.83 -8.70
CA ILE A 394 -3.72 41.98 -8.50
C ILE A 394 -2.51 42.86 -8.79
N ASP A 395 -1.54 42.92 -7.89
CA ASP A 395 -0.15 43.28 -8.23
C ASP A 395 0.81 42.44 -7.36
N PRO A 396 1.97 41.99 -7.90
CA PRO A 396 2.75 40.87 -7.38
C PRO A 396 3.93 41.34 -6.51
N MET A 397 4.27 40.58 -5.47
CA MET A 397 5.64 40.58 -4.93
C MET A 397 6.03 39.20 -4.40
N ILE A 398 7.07 38.65 -5.01
CA ILE A 398 7.90 37.54 -4.53
C ILE A 398 9.03 38.11 -3.65
N ALA A 399 9.49 37.25 -2.73
CA ALA A 399 10.72 37.26 -1.94
C ALA A 399 10.72 38.00 -0.59
N ASP A 400 10.80 37.23 0.50
CA ASP A 400 12.02 37.23 1.31
C ASP A 400 12.19 35.89 2.06
N THR A 401 13.42 35.38 2.03
CA THR A 401 13.89 34.16 2.68
C THR A 401 14.33 34.48 4.10
N GLY A 402 13.72 33.86 5.11
CA GLY A 402 14.17 33.92 6.50
C GLY A 402 13.96 32.57 7.17
N GLY A 403 15.05 31.93 7.60
CA GLY A 403 15.04 30.65 8.28
C GLY A 403 14.21 30.67 9.56
N VAL A 404 13.54 29.56 9.85
CA VAL A 404 12.83 29.35 11.12
C VAL A 404 13.42 28.11 11.78
N SER A 405 13.94 28.34 12.98
CA SER A 405 14.53 27.36 13.89
C SER A 405 13.53 26.31 14.35
N LEU A 406 14.03 25.08 14.50
CA LEU A 406 13.36 23.94 15.10
C LEU A 406 13.37 24.05 16.64
N GLU A 407 12.67 25.01 17.22
CA GLU A 407 12.43 25.04 18.66
C GLU A 407 11.05 25.63 18.92
N ASN A 408 10.06 24.75 19.10
CA ASN A 408 8.96 24.92 20.06
C ASN A 408 8.17 23.62 20.13
N GLU A 409 8.70 22.73 20.96
CA GLU A 409 7.95 21.73 21.70
C GLU A 409 6.89 22.43 22.55
N GLU A 410 5.61 22.26 22.23
CA GLU A 410 4.48 22.43 23.16
C GLU A 410 3.19 22.24 22.35
N LEU A 411 2.74 21.00 22.08
CA LEU A 411 1.37 20.81 21.54
C LEU A 411 0.85 19.36 21.52
N TYR A 412 1.24 18.46 22.44
CA TYR A 412 0.74 17.08 22.35
C TYR A 412 0.40 16.45 23.70
N SER A 413 -0.59 17.01 24.40
CA SER A 413 -1.42 16.20 25.30
C SER A 413 -2.81 16.80 25.43
N TRP A 414 -3.78 16.33 24.65
CA TRP A 414 -5.18 16.67 24.91
C TRP A 414 -6.07 15.46 24.60
N ASP A 415 -6.71 14.97 25.65
CA ASP A 415 -7.69 13.90 25.67
C ASP A 415 -9.07 14.49 25.33
N LEU A 416 -9.64 14.16 24.17
CA LEU A 416 -11.06 14.40 23.85
C LEU A 416 -11.62 13.39 22.81
N ALA A 417 -12.56 12.58 23.32
CA ALA A 417 -13.61 11.74 22.72
C ALA A 417 -13.67 11.51 21.19
N GLY A 418 -13.55 10.22 20.82
CA GLY A 418 -14.25 9.63 19.67
C GLY A 418 -13.48 8.57 18.89
N ILE A 419 -13.40 7.34 19.43
CA ILE A 419 -12.68 6.16 18.93
C ILE A 419 -11.19 6.19 19.23
N SER A 420 -10.78 5.52 20.31
CA SER A 420 -9.36 5.29 20.63
C SER A 420 -8.68 4.42 19.54
N PRO A 421 -7.34 4.40 19.45
CA PRO A 421 -6.63 3.44 18.57
C PRO A 421 -7.10 1.99 18.76
N GLU A 422 -7.47 1.61 19.99
CA GLU A 422 -8.03 0.30 20.32
C GLU A 422 -9.45 0.12 19.79
N GLU A 423 -10.31 1.15 19.88
CA GLU A 423 -11.66 1.11 19.31
C GLU A 423 -11.64 1.13 17.75
N LEU A 424 -10.62 1.74 17.13
CA LEU A 424 -10.38 1.63 15.68
C LEU A 424 -10.04 0.18 15.31
N ALA A 425 -9.19 -0.48 16.11
CA ALA A 425 -8.86 -1.88 15.87
C ALA A 425 -10.07 -2.82 16.00
N ALA A 426 -10.98 -2.56 16.94
CA ALA A 426 -12.17 -3.38 17.12
C ALA A 426 -13.19 -3.33 15.97
N ARG A 427 -13.15 -2.30 15.11
CA ARG A 427 -14.10 -2.11 13.99
C ARG A 427 -13.74 -2.89 12.71
N GLY A 428 -12.75 -3.78 12.77
CA GLY A 428 -12.33 -4.61 11.63
C GLY A 428 -11.44 -3.89 10.63
N THR A 429 -11.03 -2.65 10.92
CA THR A 429 -10.03 -1.91 10.14
C THR A 429 -8.60 -2.19 10.57
N LEU A 430 -8.36 -2.77 11.75
CA LEU A 430 -7.05 -3.28 12.17
C LEU A 430 -7.22 -4.66 12.80
N LEU A 431 -6.30 -5.57 12.51
CA LEU A 431 -6.28 -6.87 13.16
C LEU A 431 -5.99 -6.70 14.66
N HIS A 432 -6.90 -7.18 15.48
CA HIS A 432 -6.75 -7.22 16.93
C HIS A 432 -5.83 -8.38 17.32
N GLY A 433 -4.88 -8.11 18.23
CA GLY A 433 -4.27 -9.12 19.10
C GLY A 433 -3.36 -10.15 18.43
N ASP A 434 -2.07 -9.85 18.39
CA ASP A 434 -1.05 -10.72 18.99
C ASP A 434 0.12 -9.84 19.41
N THR A 435 0.26 -9.64 20.71
CA THR A 435 1.50 -9.14 21.30
C THR A 435 2.59 -10.15 20.99
N LEU A 436 3.73 -9.67 20.47
CA LEU A 436 4.99 -10.41 20.26
C LEU A 436 5.63 -10.88 21.58
N ALA A 437 4.83 -11.36 22.53
CA ALA A 437 5.23 -11.76 23.87
C ALA A 437 4.60 -13.11 24.25
N SER A 438 4.81 -14.13 23.41
CA SER A 438 4.87 -15.54 23.81
C SER A 438 5.25 -16.43 22.61
N TYR A 439 6.38 -16.14 21.96
CA TYR A 439 7.15 -17.21 21.34
C TYR A 439 8.18 -17.66 22.37
N ASP A 440 7.69 -18.28 23.43
CA ASP A 440 8.54 -19.03 24.33
C ASP A 440 8.59 -20.47 23.80
N ALA A 441 9.81 -20.95 23.58
CA ALA A 441 10.10 -22.23 23.00
C ALA A 441 9.68 -23.37 23.94
N ALA A 442 8.45 -23.90 23.82
CA ALA A 442 8.08 -25.25 24.25
C ALA A 442 6.69 -25.63 23.71
N GLY A 443 6.60 -26.87 23.18
CA GLY A 443 5.48 -27.36 22.35
C GLY A 443 4.07 -27.21 22.92
N ALA A 444 3.13 -26.94 22.00
CA ALA A 444 1.72 -27.30 22.13
C ALA A 444 1.13 -27.52 20.72
N SER A 445 0.49 -28.67 20.55
CA SER A 445 -0.19 -29.14 19.35
C SER A 445 -1.39 -28.27 18.94
N LEU A 446 -1.58 -28.10 17.63
CA LEU A 446 -2.73 -27.42 17.01
C LEU A 446 -4.07 -28.11 17.36
N PRO A 447 -5.16 -27.37 17.65
CA PRO A 447 -6.49 -27.94 17.75
C PRO A 447 -7.03 -28.30 16.35
N THR A 448 -7.58 -29.50 16.22
CA THR A 448 -8.22 -30.04 15.01
C THR A 448 -9.48 -29.26 14.64
N VAL A 449 -9.58 -28.84 13.38
CA VAL A 449 -10.80 -28.30 12.75
C VAL A 449 -11.79 -29.46 12.50
N PRO A 450 -13.08 -29.34 12.86
CA PRO A 450 -14.06 -30.37 12.50
C PRO A 450 -14.43 -30.24 11.00
N PRO A 451 -14.57 -31.36 10.27
CA PRO A 451 -14.91 -31.33 8.85
C PRO A 451 -16.33 -30.82 8.62
N ALA A 452 -16.49 -29.97 7.62
CA ALA A 452 -17.76 -29.48 7.12
C ALA A 452 -18.62 -30.66 6.59
N LEU A 453 -19.92 -30.54 6.85
CA LEU A 453 -21.01 -31.41 6.41
C LEU A 453 -20.93 -31.69 4.91
N ALA A 454 -20.57 -32.92 4.57
CA ALA A 454 -20.97 -33.57 3.33
C ALA A 454 -22.07 -34.57 3.68
N GLU A 455 -23.30 -34.33 3.22
CA GLU A 455 -24.30 -35.36 2.90
C GLU A 455 -25.61 -34.68 2.46
N SER A 456 -25.86 -34.67 1.15
CA SER A 456 -27.24 -34.70 0.64
C SER A 456 -27.27 -35.47 -0.67
N GLU A 457 -27.48 -36.79 -0.58
CA GLU A 457 -28.22 -37.53 -1.58
C GLU A 457 -28.85 -38.79 -0.95
N ALA A 458 -30.10 -39.05 -1.36
CA ALA A 458 -30.93 -40.25 -1.17
C ALA A 458 -31.75 -40.38 0.14
N SER A 459 -33.01 -39.91 0.11
CA SER A 459 -34.20 -40.74 0.38
C SER A 459 -35.52 -39.94 0.32
N ARG A 460 -36.31 -40.23 -0.73
CA ARG A 460 -37.74 -39.94 -0.99
C ARG A 460 -38.11 -38.64 -1.71
#